data_AF-A0A1H9X1Z3-F1
#
_entry.id   AF-A0A1H9X1Z3-F1
#
_cell.length_a   1.000
_cell.length_b   1.000
_cell.length_c   1.000
_cell.angle_alpha   90.00
_cell.angle_beta   90.00
_cell.angle_gamma   90.00
#
_symmetry.space_group_name_H-M   'P 1'
#
loop_
_entity.id
_entity.type
_entity.pdbx_description
1 polymer ?
#
loop_
_entity_poly.entity_id
_entity_poly.type
_entity_poly.pdbx_seq_one_letter_code
_entity_poly.pdbx_strand_id
1 'polypeptide(L)'
;MAEDWDQRWDAGARTFYIAEVVRQSAYALAALDQALEAAEVRDRSEAWPAVQAFLTATANVSKLLWPVRSDRDNRESRWRKFRGERLRVELGIADSSVLPDRDVRNSAEHFDERIDDLVRDQEISESWTAAQAEDFTRLPAPFRAVDLETGEIIAGHDRMAFAPVVAELKALLERCAAVEPQAIGQHDVVAMMATLRWPPLPSIFVPSERPDEPVTAGAELDRSGPRTLEDLVAKVAERLQVEQSGREETPDKAQN
;
A
#
# COMPACT_ATOMS: atom_id res chain seq x y z
N MET A 1 -24.21 -5.92 21.81
CA MET A 1 -23.71 -7.14 21.14
C MET A 1 -22.21 -7.13 21.34
N ALA A 2 -21.63 -8.12 22.01
CA ALA A 2 -20.18 -8.24 22.07
C ALA A 2 -19.65 -8.38 20.64
N GLU A 3 -18.61 -7.62 20.29
CA GLU A 3 -18.01 -7.70 18.96
C GLU A 3 -17.18 -8.99 18.89
N ASP A 4 -17.69 -10.02 18.21
CA ASP A 4 -16.97 -11.28 17.99
C ASP A 4 -15.97 -11.11 16.83
N TRP A 5 -14.87 -10.43 17.13
CA TRP A 5 -13.81 -10.18 16.16
C TRP A 5 -12.96 -11.40 15.86
N ASP A 6 -12.77 -12.29 16.83
CA ASP A 6 -12.03 -13.54 16.62
C ASP A 6 -12.78 -14.43 15.62
N GLN A 7 -14.11 -14.56 15.73
CA GLN A 7 -14.90 -15.26 14.72
C GLN A 7 -14.73 -14.64 13.32
N ARG A 8 -14.75 -13.31 13.19
CA ARG A 8 -14.57 -12.62 11.89
C ARG A 8 -13.17 -12.79 11.33
N TRP A 9 -12.18 -12.82 12.21
CA TRP A 9 -10.78 -13.06 11.87
C TRP A 9 -10.64 -14.45 11.23
N ASP A 10 -11.13 -15.46 11.93
CA ASP A 10 -11.06 -16.87 11.52
C ASP A 10 -11.96 -17.18 10.31
N ALA A 11 -13.08 -16.46 10.14
CA ALA A 11 -13.99 -16.63 9.01
C ALA A 11 -13.45 -16.09 7.66
N GLY A 12 -12.27 -15.47 7.64
CA GLY A 12 -11.57 -15.12 6.40
C GLY A 12 -10.90 -13.74 6.38
N ALA A 13 -11.15 -12.88 7.37
CA ALA A 13 -10.45 -11.59 7.42
C ALA A 13 -8.93 -11.76 7.53
N ARG A 14 -8.48 -12.79 8.25
CA ARG A 14 -7.07 -13.19 8.33
C ARG A 14 -6.44 -13.35 6.95
N THR A 15 -7.04 -14.15 6.08
CA THR A 15 -6.56 -14.43 4.72
C THR A 15 -6.44 -13.16 3.89
N PHE A 16 -7.44 -12.27 3.95
CA PHE A 16 -7.40 -11.01 3.20
C PHE A 16 -6.26 -10.10 3.64
N TYR A 17 -6.03 -9.98 4.95
CA TYR A 17 -4.96 -9.12 5.43
C TYR A 17 -3.57 -9.70 5.18
N ILE A 18 -3.40 -11.02 5.30
CA ILE A 18 -2.13 -11.66 4.96
C ILE A 18 -1.84 -11.53 3.46
N ALA A 19 -2.83 -11.74 2.59
CA ALA A 19 -2.68 -11.56 1.15
C ALA A 19 -2.27 -10.13 0.78
N GLU A 20 -2.88 -9.12 1.43
CA GLU A 20 -2.51 -7.72 1.21
C GLU A 20 -1.09 -7.40 1.73
N VAL A 21 -0.68 -7.95 2.88
CA VAL A 21 0.70 -7.82 3.39
C VAL A 21 1.70 -8.43 2.40
N VAL A 22 1.42 -9.63 1.87
CA VAL A 22 2.25 -10.29 0.85
C VAL A 22 2.36 -9.42 -0.39
N ARG A 23 1.23 -8.94 -0.92
CA ARG A 23 1.19 -8.12 -2.13
C ARG A 23 1.99 -6.82 -1.98
N GLN A 24 1.76 -6.08 -0.89
CA GLN A 24 2.45 -4.81 -0.67
C GLN A 24 3.95 -5.02 -0.39
N SER A 25 4.33 -6.09 0.29
CA SER A 25 5.74 -6.43 0.51
C SER A 25 6.44 -6.79 -0.82
N ALA A 26 5.80 -7.59 -1.68
CA ALA A 26 6.33 -7.91 -3.00
C ALA A 26 6.42 -6.66 -3.90
N TYR A 27 5.43 -5.78 -3.87
CA TYR A 27 5.45 -4.51 -4.61
C TYR A 27 6.57 -3.59 -4.14
N ALA A 28 6.79 -3.51 -2.83
CA ALA A 28 7.90 -2.74 -2.28
C ALA A 28 9.25 -3.26 -2.81
N LEU A 29 9.49 -4.57 -2.71
CA LEU A 29 10.76 -5.16 -3.19
C LEU A 29 10.96 -4.91 -4.70
N ALA A 30 9.95 -5.18 -5.52
CA ALA A 30 10.05 -4.95 -6.97
C ALA A 30 10.25 -3.46 -7.33
N ALA A 31 9.59 -2.55 -6.61
CA ALA A 31 9.75 -1.11 -6.83
C ALA A 31 11.15 -0.62 -6.43
N LEU A 32 11.73 -1.17 -5.37
CA LEU A 32 13.11 -0.84 -4.99
C LEU A 32 14.11 -1.36 -6.03
N ASP A 33 13.95 -2.58 -6.53
CA ASP A 33 14.81 -3.13 -7.58
C ASP A 33 14.79 -2.21 -8.83
N GLN A 34 13.61 -1.76 -9.25
CA GLN A 34 13.45 -0.80 -10.35
C GLN A 34 14.11 0.55 -10.05
N ALA A 35 14.00 1.04 -8.81
CA ALA A 35 14.62 2.30 -8.40
C ALA A 35 16.15 2.23 -8.46
N LEU A 36 16.73 1.12 -8.01
CA LEU A 36 18.18 0.90 -8.03
C LEU A 36 18.70 0.80 -9.47
N GLU A 37 18.02 0.04 -10.34
CA GLU A 37 18.38 -0.06 -11.77
C GLU A 37 18.32 1.31 -12.47
N ALA A 38 17.27 2.09 -12.21
CA ALA A 38 17.15 3.44 -12.76
C ALA A 38 18.23 4.39 -12.25
N ALA A 39 18.60 4.28 -10.97
CA ALA A 39 19.64 5.10 -10.34
C ALA A 39 21.06 4.76 -10.83
N GLU A 40 21.31 3.53 -11.29
CA GLU A 40 22.59 3.10 -11.86
C GLU A 40 22.76 3.51 -13.34
N VAL A 41 21.67 3.42 -14.14
CA VAL A 41 21.73 3.59 -15.60
C VAL A 41 21.48 5.05 -16.03
N ARG A 42 20.73 5.84 -15.26
CA ARG A 42 20.22 7.16 -15.66
C ARG A 42 20.46 8.23 -14.60
N ASP A 43 20.04 9.45 -14.90
CA ASP A 43 19.98 10.53 -13.91
C ASP A 43 19.13 10.09 -12.69
N ARG A 44 19.62 10.39 -11.48
CA ARG A 44 19.02 9.95 -10.20
C ARG A 44 17.57 10.43 -10.05
N SER A 45 17.17 11.46 -10.78
CA SER A 45 15.80 11.97 -10.84
C SER A 45 14.80 10.95 -11.39
N GLU A 46 15.21 10.08 -12.32
CA GLU A 46 14.33 9.09 -12.96
C GLU A 46 14.01 7.88 -12.06
N ALA A 47 14.80 7.65 -11.00
CA ALA A 47 14.54 6.61 -10.01
C ALA A 47 13.34 6.95 -9.09
N TRP A 48 13.01 8.24 -8.95
CA TRP A 48 12.08 8.70 -7.93
C TRP A 48 10.66 8.14 -8.04
N PRO A 49 10.05 7.96 -9.23
CA PRO A 49 8.75 7.30 -9.33
C PRO A 49 8.73 5.90 -8.71
N ALA A 50 9.80 5.12 -8.92
CA ALA A 50 9.95 3.79 -8.34
C ALA A 50 10.21 3.85 -6.82
N VAL A 51 11.01 4.83 -6.36
CA VAL A 51 11.17 5.13 -4.92
C VAL A 51 9.83 5.43 -4.25
N GLN A 52 9.01 6.27 -4.87
CA GLN A 52 7.71 6.65 -4.33
C GLN A 52 6.79 5.44 -4.23
N ALA A 53 6.84 4.53 -5.21
CA ALA A 53 6.11 3.26 -5.15
C ALA A 53 6.60 2.37 -3.99
N PHE A 54 7.92 2.25 -3.79
CA PHE A 54 8.52 1.53 -2.66
C PHE A 54 8.08 2.09 -1.30
N LEU A 55 8.19 3.42 -1.12
CA LEU A 55 7.79 4.13 0.10
C LEU A 55 6.28 3.95 0.38
N THR A 56 5.46 4.04 -0.65
CA THR A 56 4.00 3.86 -0.55
C THR A 56 3.66 2.44 -0.11
N ALA A 57 4.23 1.44 -0.76
CA ALA A 57 3.97 0.04 -0.47
C ALA A 57 4.44 -0.35 0.94
N THR A 58 5.62 0.09 1.35
CA THR A 58 6.15 -0.09 2.72
C THR A 58 5.24 0.57 3.75
N ALA A 59 4.76 1.80 3.49
CA ALA A 59 3.83 2.47 4.39
C ALA A 59 2.46 1.76 4.46
N ASN A 60 2.00 1.10 3.40
CA ASN A 60 0.78 0.30 3.45
C ASN A 60 0.94 -0.94 4.33
N VAL A 61 2.06 -1.68 4.19
CA VAL A 61 2.42 -2.76 5.13
C VAL A 61 2.43 -2.24 6.55
N SER A 62 3.09 -1.11 6.77
CA SER A 62 3.17 -0.47 8.07
C SER A 62 1.78 -0.13 8.64
N LYS A 63 0.86 0.44 7.86
CA LYS A 63 -0.49 0.80 8.33
C LYS A 63 -1.36 -0.41 8.64
N LEU A 64 -1.10 -1.54 7.98
CA LEU A 64 -1.67 -2.82 8.39
C LEU A 64 -1.07 -3.20 9.75
N LEU A 65 0.23 -3.34 9.89
CA LEU A 65 0.78 -3.84 11.15
C LEU A 65 0.61 -2.88 12.36
N TRP A 66 0.68 -1.57 12.11
CA TRP A 66 0.57 -0.46 13.07
C TRP A 66 -0.46 0.58 12.59
N PRO A 67 -1.77 0.39 12.84
CA PRO A 67 -2.81 1.25 12.32
C PRO A 67 -2.75 2.70 12.82
N VAL A 68 -2.88 3.66 11.90
CA VAL A 68 -3.09 5.08 12.22
C VAL A 68 -4.49 5.34 12.77
N ARG A 69 -4.64 6.38 13.62
CA ARG A 69 -5.93 6.83 14.18
C ARG A 69 -6.70 5.71 14.90
N SER A 70 -5.98 4.77 15.49
CA SER A 70 -6.49 3.60 16.22
C SER A 70 -6.84 3.90 17.68
N ASP A 71 -6.58 5.13 18.13
CA ASP A 71 -6.84 5.68 19.46
C ASP A 71 -8.28 6.16 19.67
N ARG A 72 -9.05 6.32 18.60
CA ARG A 72 -10.45 6.76 18.68
C ARG A 72 -11.35 5.64 19.21
N ASP A 73 -12.28 5.98 20.09
CA ASP A 73 -13.30 5.04 20.58
C ASP A 73 -14.48 4.92 19.58
N ASN A 74 -14.19 4.37 18.40
CA ASN A 74 -15.20 3.97 17.43
C ASN A 74 -14.89 2.56 16.92
N ARG A 75 -15.93 1.88 16.39
CA ARG A 75 -15.86 0.48 15.94
C ARG A 75 -14.74 0.22 14.92
N GLU A 76 -14.48 1.16 14.02
CA GLU A 76 -13.47 0.95 12.99
C GLU A 76 -12.04 1.05 13.54
N SER A 77 -11.77 2.04 14.39
CA SER A 77 -10.46 2.22 15.06
C SER A 77 -10.17 1.02 15.97
N ARG A 78 -11.19 0.55 16.69
CA ARG A 78 -11.19 -0.69 17.47
C ARG A 78 -10.84 -1.93 16.64
N TRP A 79 -11.51 -2.14 15.49
CA TRP A 79 -11.16 -3.23 14.55
C TRP A 79 -9.74 -3.11 14.00
N ARG A 80 -9.32 -1.90 13.59
CA ARG A 80 -7.97 -1.66 13.06
C ARG A 80 -6.91 -2.04 14.09
N LYS A 81 -7.11 -1.67 15.36
CA LYS A 81 -6.22 -2.04 16.48
C LYS A 81 -6.13 -3.55 16.64
N PHE A 82 -7.26 -4.22 16.80
CA PHE A 82 -7.33 -5.69 16.89
C PHE A 82 -6.60 -6.39 15.74
N ARG A 83 -6.89 -5.96 14.51
CA ARG A 83 -6.29 -6.49 13.29
C ARG A 83 -4.76 -6.31 13.26
N GLY A 84 -4.26 -5.14 13.67
CA GLY A 84 -2.81 -4.88 13.74
C GLY A 84 -2.12 -5.75 14.79
N GLU A 85 -2.72 -5.86 15.97
CA GLU A 85 -2.23 -6.73 17.06
C GLU A 85 -2.22 -8.20 16.64
N ARG A 86 -3.31 -8.71 16.04
CA ARG A 86 -3.41 -10.08 15.55
C ARG A 86 -2.36 -10.41 14.49
N LEU A 87 -2.19 -9.56 13.47
CA LEU A 87 -1.17 -9.76 12.45
C LEU A 87 0.24 -9.84 13.05
N ARG A 88 0.59 -8.91 13.94
CA ARG A 88 1.93 -8.89 14.54
C ARG A 88 2.20 -10.12 15.40
N VAL A 89 1.19 -10.58 16.15
CA VAL A 89 1.29 -11.81 16.95
C VAL A 89 1.45 -13.03 16.06
N GLU A 90 0.59 -13.21 15.06
CA GLU A 90 0.61 -14.40 14.19
C GLU A 90 1.85 -14.46 13.29
N LEU A 91 2.33 -13.30 12.84
CA LEU A 91 3.53 -13.19 12.01
C LEU A 91 4.80 -12.97 12.85
N GLY A 92 4.74 -13.13 14.18
CA GLY A 92 5.90 -13.04 15.07
C GLY A 92 6.76 -11.78 14.87
N ILE A 93 6.12 -10.62 14.66
CA ILE A 93 6.81 -9.36 14.35
C ILE A 93 7.28 -8.71 15.66
N ALA A 94 8.59 -8.46 15.74
CA ALA A 94 9.18 -7.81 16.90
C ALA A 94 8.77 -6.33 17.00
N ASP A 95 8.65 -5.81 18.22
CA ASP A 95 8.41 -4.38 18.45
C ASP A 95 9.58 -3.49 17.99
N SER A 96 10.78 -4.08 17.82
CA SER A 96 11.97 -3.42 17.25
C SER A 96 12.03 -3.46 15.72
N SER A 97 10.95 -3.87 15.04
CA SER A 97 10.87 -3.84 13.58
C SER A 97 11.09 -2.43 13.05
N VAL A 98 11.69 -2.30 11.87
CA VAL A 98 11.93 -1.00 11.19
C VAL A 98 10.72 -0.53 10.38
N LEU A 99 9.76 -1.41 10.10
CA LEU A 99 8.56 -1.12 9.32
C LEU A 99 7.56 -0.12 9.95
N PRO A 100 7.53 0.17 11.27
CA PRO A 100 6.65 1.22 11.81
C PRO A 100 7.01 2.62 11.33
N ASP A 101 8.29 2.87 11.01
CA ASP A 101 8.78 4.18 10.59
C ASP A 101 8.21 4.56 9.21
N ARG A 102 7.73 5.80 9.10
CA ARG A 102 7.11 6.36 7.89
C ARG A 102 7.63 7.75 7.56
N ASP A 103 8.66 8.23 8.23
CA ASP A 103 9.05 9.64 8.20
C ASP A 103 9.53 10.06 6.80
N VAL A 104 10.42 9.27 6.19
CA VAL A 104 10.86 9.51 4.79
C VAL A 104 9.69 9.53 3.82
N ARG A 105 8.73 8.61 3.97
CA ARG A 105 7.54 8.59 3.13
C ARG A 105 6.66 9.82 3.37
N ASN A 106 6.45 10.22 4.61
CA ASN A 106 5.64 11.40 4.94
C ASN A 106 6.30 12.66 4.36
N SER A 107 7.61 12.80 4.48
CA SER A 107 8.36 13.90 3.87
C SER A 107 8.36 13.88 2.35
N ALA A 108 8.33 12.68 1.74
CA ALA A 108 8.16 12.55 0.30
C ALA A 108 6.75 12.96 -0.15
N GLU A 109 5.69 12.58 0.57
CA GLU A 109 4.28 12.91 0.24
C GLU A 109 3.96 14.39 0.47
N HIS A 110 4.40 14.96 1.59
CA HIS A 110 4.17 16.36 1.99
C HIS A 110 5.31 17.27 1.53
N PHE A 111 5.76 17.09 0.30
CA PHE A 111 6.95 17.76 -0.20
C PHE A 111 6.77 19.27 -0.43
N ASP A 112 5.56 19.68 -0.79
CA ASP A 112 5.16 21.08 -0.84
C ASP A 112 5.35 21.76 0.51
N GLU A 113 4.90 21.13 1.61
CA GLU A 113 5.13 21.64 2.97
C GLU A 113 6.63 21.74 3.31
N ARG A 114 7.44 20.78 2.83
CA ARG A 114 8.91 20.83 3.00
C ARG A 114 9.55 21.99 2.22
N ILE A 115 9.04 22.31 1.03
CA ILE A 115 9.46 23.48 0.27
C ILE A 115 9.05 24.76 1.02
N ASP A 116 7.83 24.81 1.55
CA ASP A 116 7.35 25.96 2.31
C ASP A 116 8.21 26.21 3.55
N ASP A 117 8.54 25.17 4.31
CA ASP A 117 9.44 25.26 5.47
C ASP A 117 10.83 25.78 5.07
N LEU A 118 11.41 25.28 3.96
CA LEU A 118 12.69 25.74 3.45
C LEU A 118 12.65 27.23 3.06
N VAL A 119 11.65 27.62 2.28
CA VAL A 119 11.51 29.00 1.77
C VAL A 119 11.21 29.98 2.91
N ARG A 120 10.45 29.55 3.92
CA ARG A 120 10.12 30.36 5.08
C ARG A 120 11.31 30.55 6.02
N ASP A 121 12.03 29.46 6.32
CA ASP A 121 12.97 29.40 7.44
C ASP A 121 14.44 29.53 7.03
N GLN A 122 14.78 29.38 5.74
CA GLN A 122 16.16 29.47 5.26
C GLN A 122 16.35 30.53 4.18
N GLU A 123 17.50 31.22 4.21
CA GLU A 123 17.93 32.06 3.10
C GLU A 123 18.28 31.16 1.91
N ILE A 124 17.57 31.34 0.80
CA ILE A 124 17.93 30.71 -0.47
C ILE A 124 19.28 31.28 -0.89
N SER A 125 20.33 30.45 -0.82
CA SER A 125 21.70 30.85 -1.16
C SER A 125 21.78 31.52 -2.54
N GLU A 126 22.60 32.56 -2.66
CA GLU A 126 22.85 33.25 -3.93
C GLU A 126 23.30 32.26 -5.04
N SER A 127 23.97 31.17 -4.66
CA SER A 127 24.39 30.10 -5.58
C SER A 127 23.23 29.42 -6.30
N TRP A 128 22.05 29.34 -5.67
CA TRP A 128 20.82 28.82 -6.29
C TRP A 128 20.17 29.84 -7.22
N THR A 129 20.25 31.13 -6.88
CA THR A 129 19.73 32.21 -7.73
C THR A 129 20.62 32.52 -8.93
N ALA A 130 21.90 32.19 -8.84
CA ALA A 130 22.90 32.39 -9.91
C ALA A 130 23.10 31.14 -10.79
N ALA A 131 22.59 29.97 -10.37
CA ALA A 131 22.68 28.72 -11.12
C ALA A 131 21.96 28.85 -12.48
N GLN A 132 22.61 28.39 -13.55
CA GLN A 132 21.98 28.31 -14.87
C GLN A 132 21.02 27.12 -14.91
N ALA A 133 20.05 27.15 -15.82
CA ALA A 133 19.10 26.03 -16.00
C ALA A 133 19.80 24.68 -16.21
N GLU A 134 20.97 24.68 -16.86
CA GLU A 134 21.79 23.49 -17.08
C GLU A 134 22.53 22.97 -15.83
N ASP A 135 22.66 23.78 -14.78
CA ASP A 135 23.30 23.38 -13.52
C ASP A 135 22.33 22.57 -12.64
N PHE A 136 21.04 22.87 -12.70
CA PHE A 136 20.00 22.15 -11.93
C PHE A 136 19.84 20.68 -12.32
N THR A 137 20.20 20.31 -13.55
CA THR A 137 20.16 18.91 -14.01
C THR A 137 21.43 18.13 -13.64
N ARG A 138 22.47 18.81 -13.13
CA ARG A 138 23.74 18.20 -12.73
C ARG A 138 23.97 18.20 -11.22
N LEU A 139 23.24 19.06 -10.49
CA LEU A 139 23.26 19.07 -9.04
C LEU A 139 22.44 17.89 -8.50
N PRO A 140 22.96 17.12 -7.53
CA PRO A 140 22.19 16.05 -6.91
C PRO A 140 20.91 16.64 -6.31
N ALA A 141 19.76 16.04 -6.62
CA ALA A 141 18.46 16.45 -6.10
C ALA A 141 18.50 16.48 -4.56
N PRO A 142 18.60 17.66 -3.92
CA PRO A 142 19.04 17.73 -2.53
C PRO A 142 17.97 17.27 -1.55
N PHE A 143 16.72 17.21 -2.00
CA PHE A 143 15.58 16.86 -1.15
C PHE A 143 14.95 15.52 -1.48
N ARG A 144 15.35 14.86 -2.57
CA ARG A 144 14.77 13.58 -3.01
C ARG A 144 15.84 12.79 -3.75
N ALA A 145 16.43 11.81 -3.08
CA ALA A 145 17.52 11.05 -3.65
C ALA A 145 17.50 9.60 -3.17
N VAL A 146 18.05 8.72 -4.02
CA VAL A 146 18.58 7.43 -3.61
C VAL A 146 20.08 7.55 -3.61
N ASP A 147 20.69 7.28 -2.47
CA ASP A 147 22.14 7.25 -2.31
C ASP A 147 22.61 5.80 -2.33
N LEU A 148 23.19 5.39 -3.46
CA LEU A 148 23.68 4.03 -3.68
C LEU A 148 24.94 3.73 -2.86
N GLU A 149 25.71 4.75 -2.44
CA GLU A 149 26.92 4.55 -1.64
C GLU A 149 26.57 4.20 -0.20
N THR A 150 25.64 4.95 0.39
CA THR A 150 25.19 4.75 1.78
C THR A 150 24.05 3.73 1.90
N GLY A 151 23.33 3.45 0.82
CA GLY A 151 22.16 2.57 0.84
C GLY A 151 20.93 3.24 1.47
N GLU A 152 20.77 4.54 1.25
CA GLU A 152 19.73 5.36 1.86
C GLU A 152 18.78 5.98 0.83
N ILE A 153 17.53 6.15 1.25
CA ILE A 153 16.56 7.02 0.59
C ILE A 153 16.43 8.29 1.42
N ILE A 154 16.50 9.43 0.74
CA ILE A 154 16.48 10.76 1.34
C ILE A 154 15.24 11.50 0.85
N ALA A 155 14.46 12.03 1.79
CA ALA A 155 13.33 12.91 1.52
C ALA A 155 13.36 14.10 2.50
N GLY A 156 13.76 15.27 2.01
CA GLY A 156 14.03 16.43 2.85
C GLY A 156 15.16 16.16 3.84
N HIS A 157 14.85 16.26 5.13
CA HIS A 157 15.81 15.96 6.21
C HIS A 157 15.76 14.51 6.68
N ASP A 158 14.75 13.75 6.25
CA ASP A 158 14.58 12.37 6.68
C ASP A 158 15.38 11.42 5.80
N ARG A 159 15.94 10.40 6.45
CA ARG A 159 16.78 9.38 5.82
C ARG A 159 16.32 8.00 6.26
N MET A 160 16.31 7.06 5.33
CA MET A 160 15.95 5.68 5.62
C MET A 160 16.92 4.75 4.90
N ALA A 161 17.63 3.94 5.67
CA ALA A 161 18.41 2.83 5.13
C ALA A 161 17.44 1.78 4.57
N PHE A 162 17.55 1.46 3.27
CA PHE A 162 16.62 0.50 2.66
C PHE A 162 16.98 -0.95 2.96
N ALA A 163 18.24 -1.28 3.28
CA ALA A 163 18.67 -2.65 3.52
C ALA A 163 17.96 -3.34 4.72
N PRO A 164 17.82 -2.70 5.91
CA PRO A 164 17.03 -3.27 7.00
C PRO A 164 15.55 -3.47 6.65
N VAL A 165 14.98 -2.53 5.88
CA VAL A 165 13.59 -2.61 5.42
C VAL A 165 13.41 -3.80 4.49
N VAL A 166 14.31 -3.99 3.51
CA VAL A 166 14.30 -5.13 2.59
C VAL A 166 14.41 -6.45 3.35
N ALA A 167 15.33 -6.54 4.32
CA ALA A 167 15.50 -7.75 5.12
C ALA A 167 14.21 -8.09 5.89
N GLU A 168 13.58 -7.11 6.51
CA GLU A 168 12.34 -7.30 7.26
C GLU A 168 11.15 -7.64 6.35
N LEU A 169 11.05 -7.04 5.15
CA LEU A 169 10.02 -7.39 4.16
C LEU A 169 10.18 -8.83 3.65
N LYS A 170 11.41 -9.29 3.40
CA LYS A 170 11.69 -10.68 3.00
C LYS A 170 11.33 -11.65 4.13
N ALA A 171 11.74 -11.36 5.36
CA ALA A 171 11.36 -12.17 6.52
C ALA A 171 9.84 -12.20 6.71
N LEU A 172 9.15 -11.08 6.47
CA LEU A 172 7.69 -11.01 6.54
C LEU A 172 7.02 -11.91 5.50
N LEU A 173 7.52 -11.93 4.26
CA LEU A 173 7.04 -12.84 3.21
C LEU A 173 7.21 -14.31 3.60
N GLU A 174 8.35 -14.68 4.17
CA GLU A 174 8.59 -16.05 4.67
C GLU A 174 7.62 -16.43 5.81
N ARG A 175 7.35 -15.51 6.73
CA ARG A 175 6.39 -15.73 7.82
C ARG A 175 4.97 -15.86 7.29
N CYS A 176 4.57 -15.03 6.32
CA CYS A 176 3.29 -15.18 5.64
C CYS A 176 3.19 -16.54 4.92
N ALA A 177 4.27 -17.01 4.28
CA ALA A 177 4.34 -18.34 3.66
C ALA A 177 4.03 -19.47 4.64
N ALA A 178 4.63 -19.39 5.83
CA ALA A 178 4.49 -20.41 6.86
C ALA A 178 3.08 -20.44 7.47
N VAL A 179 2.46 -19.27 7.59
CA VAL A 179 1.19 -19.06 8.29
C VAL A 179 -0.03 -19.26 7.36
N GLU A 180 0.11 -18.89 6.08
CA GLU A 180 -0.87 -19.03 5.01
C GLU A 180 -0.18 -19.34 3.67
N PRO A 181 0.21 -20.61 3.41
CA PRO A 181 0.90 -20.98 2.17
C PRO A 181 0.11 -20.62 0.90
N GLN A 182 -1.22 -20.66 1.00
CA GLN A 182 -2.17 -20.34 -0.07
C GLN A 182 -2.11 -18.86 -0.48
N ALA A 183 -1.68 -17.96 0.42
CA ALA A 183 -1.61 -16.52 0.14
C ALA A 183 -0.46 -16.16 -0.81
N ILE A 184 0.54 -17.05 -0.95
CA ILE A 184 1.66 -16.88 -1.88
C ILE A 184 1.25 -17.37 -3.26
N GLY A 185 1.06 -16.44 -4.19
CA GLY A 185 0.63 -16.71 -5.56
C GLY A 185 -0.83 -16.36 -5.85
N GLN A 186 -1.64 -16.07 -4.82
CA GLN A 186 -3.00 -15.55 -4.99
C GLN A 186 -3.00 -14.04 -5.23
N HIS A 187 -2.42 -13.59 -6.34
CA HIS A 187 -2.60 -12.22 -6.84
C HIS A 187 -4.08 -11.90 -7.10
N ASP A 188 -4.88 -12.94 -7.32
CA ASP A 188 -6.29 -12.84 -7.69
C ASP A 188 -7.23 -12.49 -6.53
N VAL A 189 -6.91 -12.76 -5.26
CA VAL A 189 -7.87 -12.47 -4.17
C VAL A 189 -8.03 -10.97 -3.93
N VAL A 190 -6.94 -10.20 -3.93
CA VAL A 190 -7.01 -8.73 -3.79
C VAL A 190 -7.56 -8.07 -5.06
N ALA A 191 -7.16 -8.55 -6.25
CA ALA A 191 -7.71 -8.07 -7.52
C ALA A 191 -9.21 -8.36 -7.61
N MET A 192 -9.63 -9.54 -7.18
CA MET A 192 -11.04 -9.92 -7.11
C MET A 192 -11.78 -9.06 -6.09
N MET A 193 -11.23 -8.80 -4.91
CA MET A 193 -11.80 -7.83 -3.97
C MET A 193 -11.97 -6.43 -4.58
N ALA A 194 -11.00 -5.97 -5.38
CA ALA A 194 -11.12 -4.69 -6.09
C ALA A 194 -12.25 -4.69 -7.14
N THR A 195 -12.61 -5.86 -7.69
CA THR A 195 -13.77 -6.00 -8.58
C THR A 195 -15.11 -6.16 -7.85
N LEU A 196 -15.08 -6.43 -6.55
CA LEU A 196 -16.28 -6.59 -5.73
C LEU A 196 -16.74 -5.21 -5.26
N ARG A 197 -17.91 -4.78 -5.75
CA ARG A 197 -18.54 -3.51 -5.37
C ARG A 197 -18.95 -3.57 -3.89
N TRP A 198 -18.05 -3.18 -2.99
CA TRP A 198 -18.34 -3.15 -1.56
C TRP A 198 -17.63 -2.01 -0.80
N PRO A 199 -18.36 -1.18 -0.02
CA PRO A 199 -19.83 -1.04 -0.04
C PRO A 199 -20.28 -0.54 -1.43
N PRO A 200 -21.58 -0.59 -1.79
CA PRO A 200 -22.04 0.03 -3.03
C PRO A 200 -21.55 1.48 -3.04
N LEU A 201 -20.64 1.81 -3.96
CA LEU A 201 -20.14 3.16 -4.10
C LEU A 201 -21.35 4.06 -4.37
N PRO A 202 -21.54 5.16 -3.62
CA PRO A 202 -22.44 6.20 -4.09
C PRO A 202 -21.98 6.59 -5.50
N SER A 203 -22.94 6.73 -6.40
CA SER A 203 -22.68 7.13 -7.78
C SER A 203 -21.71 8.32 -7.83
N ILE A 204 -20.76 8.33 -8.77
CA ILE A 204 -19.97 9.53 -9.10
C ILE A 204 -20.86 10.70 -9.56
N PHE A 205 -22.15 10.44 -9.79
CA PHE A 205 -23.19 11.41 -10.09
C PHE A 205 -24.11 11.73 -8.91
N VAL A 206 -23.75 11.38 -7.66
CA VAL A 206 -24.49 11.90 -6.51
C VAL A 206 -24.29 13.42 -6.47
N PRO A 207 -25.36 14.23 -6.60
CA PRO A 207 -25.25 15.66 -6.39
C PRO A 207 -24.72 15.88 -4.97
N SER A 208 -23.69 16.72 -4.82
CA SER A 208 -23.24 17.13 -3.50
C SER A 208 -24.46 17.61 -2.70
N GLU A 209 -24.72 17.02 -1.53
CA GLU A 209 -25.78 17.49 -0.63
C GLU A 209 -25.47 18.92 -0.19
N ARG A 210 -25.89 19.89 -1.00
CA ARG A 210 -25.95 21.29 -0.62
C ARG A 210 -27.31 21.51 0.06
N PRO A 211 -27.35 22.10 1.28
CA PRO A 211 -28.59 22.28 2.05
C PRO A 211 -29.71 23.05 1.33
N ASP A 212 -29.36 23.73 0.24
CA ASP A 212 -30.11 24.76 -0.45
C ASP A 212 -30.67 24.34 -1.82
N GLU A 213 -30.48 23.08 -2.24
CA GLU A 213 -31.00 22.57 -3.52
C GLU A 213 -32.08 21.48 -3.33
N PRO A 214 -33.27 21.60 -3.97
CA PRO A 214 -34.27 20.54 -3.94
C PRO A 214 -33.80 19.33 -4.74
N VAL A 215 -33.73 18.17 -4.07
CA VAL A 215 -33.28 16.90 -4.64
C VAL A 215 -34.28 16.39 -5.69
N THR A 216 -33.89 16.40 -6.96
CA THR A 216 -34.57 15.64 -8.03
C THR A 216 -33.66 14.55 -8.56
N ALA A 217 -33.76 13.34 -8.01
CA ALA A 217 -33.49 12.08 -8.71
C ALA A 217 -33.85 10.88 -7.83
N GLY A 218 -35.05 10.32 -8.03
CA GLY A 218 -35.41 8.99 -7.56
C GLY A 218 -34.83 7.93 -8.50
N ALA A 219 -33.55 7.59 -8.33
CA ALA A 219 -33.01 6.34 -8.87
C ALA A 219 -32.97 5.32 -7.72
N GLU A 220 -33.86 4.33 -7.76
CA GLU A 220 -33.77 3.19 -6.85
C GLU A 220 -32.43 2.48 -7.09
N LEU A 221 -31.60 2.45 -6.04
CA LEU A 221 -30.32 1.75 -6.03
C LEU A 221 -30.58 0.24 -6.07
N ASP A 222 -30.10 -0.45 -7.11
CA ASP A 222 -29.90 -1.90 -6.99
C ASP A 222 -28.70 -2.17 -6.06
N ARG A 223 -29.02 -2.54 -4.81
CA ARG A 223 -28.05 -2.89 -3.75
C ARG A 223 -27.70 -4.39 -3.79
N SER A 224 -27.47 -4.96 -4.97
CA SER A 224 -27.28 -6.40 -5.20
C SER A 224 -25.87 -6.94 -4.84
N GLY A 225 -25.03 -6.13 -4.18
CA GLY A 225 -23.73 -6.58 -3.63
C GLY A 225 -23.86 -7.54 -2.43
N PRO A 226 -22.86 -8.41 -2.18
CA PRO A 226 -22.83 -9.28 -0.99
C PRO A 226 -22.94 -8.44 0.27
N ARG A 227 -23.86 -8.76 1.20
CA ARG A 227 -24.18 -7.89 2.34
C ARG A 227 -23.38 -8.23 3.61
N THR A 228 -22.70 -9.36 3.60
CA THR A 228 -21.90 -9.88 4.71
C THR A 228 -20.51 -10.30 4.23
N LEU A 229 -19.58 -10.47 5.18
CA LEU A 229 -18.25 -10.98 4.86
C LEU A 229 -18.32 -12.43 4.40
N GLU A 230 -19.22 -13.22 4.99
CA GLU A 230 -19.47 -14.60 4.57
C GLU A 230 -19.97 -14.68 3.13
N ASP A 231 -20.92 -13.82 2.73
CA ASP A 231 -21.39 -13.72 1.33
C ASP A 231 -20.25 -13.33 0.37
N LEU A 232 -19.34 -12.46 0.83
CA LEU A 232 -18.19 -12.01 0.06
C LEU A 232 -17.20 -13.16 -0.16
N VAL A 233 -16.85 -13.88 0.91
CA VAL A 233 -15.96 -15.05 0.88
C VAL A 233 -16.53 -16.15 0.00
N ALA A 234 -17.84 -16.42 0.08
CA ALA A 234 -18.51 -17.42 -0.75
C ALA A 234 -18.45 -17.08 -2.25
N LYS A 235 -18.72 -15.82 -2.63
CA LYS A 235 -18.64 -15.37 -4.03
C LYS A 235 -17.21 -15.38 -4.57
N VAL A 236 -16.23 -15.08 -3.71
CA VAL A 236 -14.80 -15.18 -4.01
C VAL A 236 -14.40 -16.63 -4.30
N ALA A 237 -14.84 -17.57 -3.46
CA ALA A 237 -14.54 -18.99 -3.64
C ALA A 237 -15.18 -19.57 -4.91
N GLU A 238 -16.43 -19.20 -5.23
CA GLU A 238 -17.13 -19.63 -6.45
C GLU A 238 -16.39 -19.20 -7.73
N ARG A 239 -15.91 -17.95 -7.80
CA ARG A 239 -15.15 -17.46 -8.95
C ARG A 239 -13.81 -18.17 -9.14
N LEU A 240 -13.10 -18.45 -8.05
CA LEU A 240 -11.83 -19.18 -8.11
C LEU A 240 -12.02 -20.62 -8.64
N GLN A 241 -13.13 -21.28 -8.29
CA GLN A 241 -13.45 -22.61 -8.82
C GLN A 241 -13.73 -22.57 -10.33
N VAL A 242 -14.48 -21.57 -10.80
CA VAL A 242 -14.78 -21.38 -12.23
C VAL A 242 -13.50 -21.12 -13.05
N GLU A 243 -12.57 -20.31 -12.54
CA GLU A 243 -11.30 -20.04 -13.21
C GLU A 243 -10.35 -21.24 -13.23
N GLN A 244 -10.39 -22.09 -12.21
CA GLN A 244 -9.63 -23.35 -12.18
C GLN A 244 -10.20 -24.38 -13.16
N SER A 245 -11.53 -24.53 -13.24
CA SER A 245 -12.18 -25.41 -14.22
C SER A 245 -12.00 -24.94 -15.67
N GLY A 246 -11.90 -23.61 -15.90
CA GLY A 246 -11.65 -23.05 -17.24
C GLY A 246 -10.22 -23.22 -17.76
N ARG A 247 -9.23 -23.52 -16.89
CA ARG A 247 -7.85 -23.78 -17.30
C ARG A 247 -7.57 -25.23 -17.71
N GLU A 248 -8.43 -26.18 -17.35
CA GLU A 248 -8.26 -27.60 -17.69
C GLU A 248 -8.83 -27.98 -19.08
N GLU A 249 -9.61 -27.11 -19.74
CA GLU A 249 -10.25 -27.38 -21.03
C GLU A 249 -9.60 -26.69 -22.24
N THR A 250 -8.26 -26.74 -22.37
CA THR A 250 -7.62 -26.47 -23.68
C THR A 250 -6.99 -27.75 -24.23
N PRO A 251 -7.68 -28.51 -25.11
CA PRO A 251 -7.05 -29.62 -25.80
C PRO A 251 -6.18 -29.09 -26.94
N ASP A 252 -4.92 -29.55 -26.91
CA ASP A 252 -3.89 -29.40 -27.92
C ASP A 252 -4.45 -29.76 -29.32
N LYS A 253 -4.69 -28.73 -30.14
CA LYS A 253 -5.00 -28.90 -31.56
C LYS A 253 -3.86 -28.29 -32.38
N ALA A 254 -2.79 -29.05 -32.51
CA ALA A 254 -1.83 -28.90 -33.59
C ALA A 254 -1.50 -30.28 -34.17
N GLN A 255 -2.30 -30.73 -35.14
CA GLN A 255 -1.93 -31.74 -36.14
C GLN A 255 -2.86 -31.62 -37.36
N ASN A 256 -2.44 -30.80 -38.33
CA ASN A 256 -2.36 -31.09 -39.78
C ASN A 256 -2.11 -29.81 -40.57
#